data_AF-A0A1A3BF90-F1
#
_entry.id   AF-A0A1A3BF90-F1
#
_cell.length_a   1.000
_cell.length_b   1.000
_cell.length_c   1.000
_cell.angle_alpha   90.00
_cell.angle_beta   90.00
_cell.angle_gamma   90.00
#
_symmetry.space_group_name_H-M   'P 1'
#
loop_
_entity.id
_entity.type
_entity.pdbx_description
1 polymer ?
#
loop_
_entity_poly.entity_id
_entity_poly.type
_entity_poly.pdbx_seq_one_letter_code
_entity_poly.pdbx_strand_id
1 'polypeptide(L)'
;MFASRHMTSASVFGRVVMVASLGGMDAFKAVLADIPATFPIPMAVVQHRAETHTEYDPLATVLARHSQLPVRIARHGERANNRGVAVVPGAVNATLDSAGRWLLGQATNGTQPGDALLAASAAEVPTLGVILTGYQTDGSEGARAVKRGGGRVLVQDPRTARAAGMPSNAIATGCADFVLPLHRLAAAMVALTVAPGAADLLAVPLPPWARLTS
;
A
#
# COMPACT_ATOMS: atom_id res chain seq x y z
N MET A 1 29.26 -14.18 -29.94
CA MET A 1 28.86 -12.84 -29.45
C MET A 1 27.36 -12.88 -29.18
N PHE A 2 26.96 -13.39 -28.02
CA PHE A 2 25.54 -13.45 -27.63
C PHE A 2 25.26 -12.28 -26.70
N ALA A 3 24.51 -11.30 -27.19
CA ALA A 3 24.00 -10.21 -26.37
C ALA A 3 22.96 -10.80 -25.41
N SER A 4 23.28 -10.85 -24.10
CA SER A 4 22.28 -11.12 -23.07
C SER A 4 21.22 -10.03 -23.15
N ARG A 5 20.03 -10.39 -23.66
CA ARG A 5 18.82 -9.62 -23.41
C ARG A 5 18.60 -9.64 -21.89
N HIS A 6 18.92 -8.55 -21.22
CA HIS A 6 18.37 -8.29 -19.90
C HIS A 6 16.85 -8.23 -20.04
N MET A 7 16.18 -9.37 -19.84
CA MET A 7 14.77 -9.39 -19.49
C MET A 7 14.67 -8.69 -18.13
N THR A 8 14.43 -7.39 -18.16
CA THR A 8 13.87 -6.68 -17.02
C THR A 8 12.53 -7.35 -16.73
N SER A 9 12.51 -8.27 -15.77
CA SER A 9 11.29 -8.82 -15.21
C SER A 9 10.46 -7.61 -14.75
N ALA A 10 9.36 -7.34 -15.44
CA ALA A 10 8.40 -6.35 -15.00
C ALA A 10 7.95 -6.77 -13.60
N SER A 11 7.99 -5.84 -12.63
CA SER A 11 7.46 -6.11 -11.30
C SER A 11 6.01 -6.56 -11.40
N VAL A 12 5.67 -7.56 -10.59
CA VAL A 12 4.31 -8.14 -10.55
C VAL A 12 3.26 -7.15 -10.07
N PHE A 13 3.68 -6.10 -9.34
CA PHE A 13 2.79 -5.05 -8.83
C PHE A 13 3.10 -3.71 -9.49
N GLY A 14 2.06 -2.97 -9.86
CA GLY A 14 2.14 -1.61 -10.40
C GLY A 14 2.12 -0.52 -9.31
N ARG A 15 1.67 -0.84 -8.09
CA ARG A 15 1.63 0.11 -6.96
C ARG A 15 1.70 -0.60 -5.61
N VAL A 16 2.30 0.07 -4.62
CA VAL A 16 2.11 -0.25 -3.20
C VAL A 16 1.19 0.79 -2.57
N VAL A 17 0.18 0.35 -1.81
CA VAL A 17 -0.67 1.25 -1.02
C VAL A 17 -0.56 0.85 0.44
N MET A 18 -0.07 1.77 1.29
CA MET A 18 0.03 1.55 2.73
C MET A 18 -1.01 2.38 3.46
N VAL A 19 -1.76 1.74 4.36
CA VAL A 19 -2.88 2.35 5.08
C VAL A 19 -2.66 2.23 6.57
N ALA A 20 -2.79 3.33 7.31
CA ALA A 20 -2.63 3.35 8.76
C ALA A 20 -3.53 4.41 9.44
N SER A 21 -3.74 4.25 10.75
CA SER A 21 -4.42 5.21 11.61
C SER A 21 -3.59 5.45 12.88
N LEU A 22 -4.10 5.17 14.08
CA LEU A 22 -3.35 5.40 15.31
C LEU A 22 -2.02 4.62 15.33
N GLY A 23 -0.92 5.34 15.50
CA GLY A 23 0.46 4.81 15.43
C GLY A 23 1.04 4.74 14.02
N GLY A 24 0.28 5.15 13.00
CA GLY A 24 0.66 5.03 11.60
C GLY A 24 1.91 5.81 11.23
N MET A 25 2.12 7.00 11.79
CA MET A 25 3.35 7.79 11.55
C MET A 25 4.62 7.00 11.90
N ASP A 26 4.66 6.36 13.07
CA ASP A 26 5.82 5.56 13.48
C ASP A 26 5.95 4.27 12.66
N ALA A 27 4.82 3.66 12.30
CA ALA A 27 4.80 2.49 11.42
C ALA A 27 5.35 2.82 10.02
N PHE A 28 4.91 3.92 9.41
CA PHE A 28 5.41 4.38 8.11
C PHE A 28 6.90 4.71 8.15
N LYS A 29 7.37 5.41 9.19
CA LYS A 29 8.81 5.70 9.38
C LYS A 29 9.62 4.40 9.43
N ALA A 30 9.20 3.44 10.25
CA ALA A 30 9.91 2.17 10.41
C ALA A 30 9.96 1.38 9.11
N VAL A 31 8.83 1.29 8.38
CA VAL A 31 8.80 0.57 7.11
C VAL A 31 9.64 1.28 6.05
N LEU A 32 9.47 2.60 5.87
CA LEU A 32 10.15 3.36 4.81
C LEU A 32 11.65 3.51 5.02
N ALA A 33 12.14 3.46 6.26
CA ALA A 33 13.57 3.52 6.57
C ALA A 33 14.36 2.35 5.95
N ASP A 34 13.71 1.18 5.85
CA ASP A 34 14.32 -0.05 5.35
C ASP A 34 14.01 -0.31 3.87
N ILE A 35 13.26 0.57 3.19
CA ILE A 35 13.04 0.49 1.74
C ILE A 35 14.24 1.11 1.01
N PRO A 36 14.91 0.37 0.10
CA PRO A 36 16.08 0.87 -0.60
C PRO A 36 15.71 2.00 -1.57
N ALA A 37 16.64 2.95 -1.79
CA ALA A 37 16.47 4.01 -2.77
C ALA A 37 16.10 3.48 -4.17
N THR A 38 16.56 2.28 -4.54
CA THR A 38 16.33 1.63 -5.84
C THR A 38 14.95 0.98 -5.98
N PHE A 39 14.09 1.01 -4.96
CA PHE A 39 12.77 0.40 -5.02
C PHE A 39 11.98 0.95 -6.23
N PRO A 40 11.53 0.08 -7.15
CA PRO A 40 11.05 0.52 -8.46
C PRO A 40 9.58 0.93 -8.47
N ILE A 41 8.80 0.48 -7.47
CA ILE A 41 7.34 0.60 -7.49
C ILE A 41 6.87 1.89 -6.81
N PRO A 42 5.96 2.65 -7.45
CA PRO A 42 5.36 3.83 -6.82
C PRO A 42 4.56 3.40 -5.59
N MET A 43 4.71 4.17 -4.51
CA MET A 43 4.05 3.92 -3.24
C MET A 43 3.08 5.05 -2.93
N ALA A 44 1.94 4.73 -2.33
CA ALA A 44 1.03 5.70 -1.75
C ALA A 44 0.82 5.40 -0.27
N VAL A 45 0.75 6.43 0.56
CA VAL A 45 0.42 6.30 1.98
C VAL A 45 -0.86 7.07 2.30
N VAL A 46 -1.77 6.41 2.99
CA VAL A 46 -3.00 6.99 3.53
C VAL A 46 -2.96 6.89 5.04
N GLN A 47 -3.15 8.03 5.68
CA GLN A 47 -3.16 8.16 7.12
C GLN A 47 -4.50 8.79 7.53
N HIS A 48 -5.24 8.15 8.43
CA HIS A 48 -6.39 8.80 9.08
C HIS A 48 -5.89 9.92 9.99
N ARG A 49 -6.22 11.17 9.63
CA ARG A 49 -5.87 12.40 10.35
C ARG A 49 -6.74 13.57 9.90
N ALA A 50 -6.72 14.63 10.70
CA ALA A 50 -7.36 15.91 10.39
C ALA A 50 -6.81 16.56 9.11
N GLU A 51 -7.56 17.53 8.58
CA GLU A 51 -7.21 18.28 7.38
C GLU A 51 -5.81 18.91 7.47
N THR A 52 -5.11 18.90 6.35
CA THR A 52 -3.77 19.49 6.22
C THR A 52 -3.74 20.45 5.03
N HIS A 53 -2.88 21.47 5.09
CA HIS A 53 -2.67 22.33 3.93
C HIS A 53 -2.08 21.53 2.76
N THR A 54 -2.59 21.77 1.56
CA THR A 54 -2.16 21.05 0.33
C THR A 54 -0.71 21.35 -0.04
N GLU A 55 -0.17 22.49 0.40
CA GLU A 55 1.22 22.90 0.16
C GLU A 55 2.20 22.39 1.22
N TYR A 56 1.72 22.15 2.45
CA TYR A 56 2.55 21.70 3.56
C TYR A 56 1.87 20.60 4.37
N ASP A 57 2.53 19.45 4.41
CA ASP A 57 2.06 18.26 5.08
C ASP A 57 3.12 17.77 6.08
N PRO A 58 2.82 17.79 7.40
CA PRO A 58 3.76 17.33 8.42
C PRO A 58 4.16 15.86 8.26
N LEU A 59 3.24 15.00 7.80
CA LEU A 59 3.55 13.58 7.56
C LEU A 59 4.54 13.46 6.41
N ALA A 60 4.30 14.14 5.28
CA ALA A 60 5.24 14.10 4.16
C ALA A 60 6.63 14.60 4.56
N THR A 61 6.69 15.67 5.35
CA THR A 61 7.96 16.22 5.87
C THR A 61 8.69 15.22 6.75
N VAL A 62 7.99 14.53 7.66
CA VAL A 62 8.58 13.53 8.55
C VAL A 62 9.03 12.31 7.77
N LEU A 63 8.22 11.80 6.85
CA LEU A 63 8.55 10.63 6.05
C LEU A 63 9.72 10.89 5.11
N ALA A 64 9.83 12.10 4.53
CA ALA A 64 10.97 12.49 3.70
C ALA A 64 12.32 12.38 4.42
N ARG A 65 12.34 12.60 5.75
CA ARG A 65 13.57 12.48 6.57
C ARG A 65 13.93 11.03 6.93
N HIS A 66 12.99 10.10 6.77
CA HIS A 66 13.14 8.69 7.16
C HIS A 66 13.05 7.75 5.95
N SER A 67 13.10 8.27 4.73
CA SER A 67 12.95 7.51 3.50
C SER A 67 14.12 7.80 2.58
N GLN A 68 14.66 6.76 1.95
CA GLN A 68 15.63 6.92 0.86
C GLN A 68 14.95 7.24 -0.49
N LEU A 69 13.63 7.04 -0.56
CA LEU A 69 12.81 7.37 -1.72
C LEU A 69 12.32 8.81 -1.65
N PRO A 70 12.15 9.50 -2.80
CA PRO A 70 11.53 10.81 -2.83
C PRO A 70 10.10 10.73 -2.29
N VAL A 71 9.79 11.61 -1.34
CA VAL A 71 8.46 11.72 -0.74
C VAL A 71 7.81 13.02 -1.21
N ARG A 72 6.55 12.94 -1.65
CA ARG A 72 5.77 14.08 -2.15
C ARG A 72 4.33 13.98 -1.69
N ILE A 73 3.66 15.13 -1.62
CA ILE A 73 2.21 15.19 -1.38
C ILE A 73 1.51 14.84 -2.71
N ALA A 74 0.48 13.98 -2.66
CA ALA A 74 -0.35 13.70 -3.82
C ALA A 74 -1.15 14.96 -4.22
N ARG A 75 -1.22 15.26 -5.52
CA ARG A 75 -1.94 16.43 -6.06
C ARG A 75 -2.98 15.99 -7.08
N HIS A 76 -4.15 16.60 -7.03
CA HIS A 76 -5.25 16.30 -7.95
C HIS A 76 -4.80 16.49 -9.41
N GLY A 77 -5.13 15.54 -10.28
CA GLY A 77 -4.76 15.55 -11.70
C GLY A 77 -3.33 15.12 -12.02
N GLU A 78 -2.47 14.89 -11.03
CA GLU A 78 -1.13 14.34 -11.28
C GLU A 78 -1.17 12.81 -11.45
N ARG A 79 -0.21 12.25 -12.20
CA ARG A 79 -0.10 10.80 -12.35
C ARG A 79 0.31 10.12 -11.05
N ALA A 80 -0.37 9.03 -10.72
CA ALA A 80 -0.12 8.20 -9.55
C ALA A 80 0.97 7.12 -9.75
N ASN A 81 1.76 7.21 -10.84
CA ASN A 81 2.79 6.23 -11.19
C ASN A 81 4.23 6.76 -11.01
N ASN A 82 4.39 7.97 -10.46
CA ASN A 82 5.71 8.52 -10.17
C ASN A 82 6.43 7.66 -9.11
N ARG A 83 7.69 7.28 -9.35
CA ARG A 83 8.51 6.51 -8.38
C ARG A 83 8.74 7.29 -7.08
N GLY A 84 8.66 6.61 -5.95
CA GLY A 84 8.75 7.19 -4.61
C GLY A 84 7.44 7.08 -3.85
N VAL A 85 7.30 7.89 -2.80
CA VAL A 85 6.14 7.85 -1.89
C VAL A 85 5.25 9.06 -2.10
N ALA A 86 4.00 8.83 -2.46
CA ALA A 86 2.95 9.84 -2.49
C ALA A 86 2.17 9.81 -1.18
N VAL A 87 2.13 10.93 -0.47
CA VAL A 87 1.37 11.10 0.77
C VAL A 87 0.02 11.70 0.43
N VAL A 88 -1.06 10.98 0.73
CA VAL A 88 -2.41 11.52 0.59
C VAL A 88 -2.64 12.57 1.68
N PRO A 89 -3.12 13.78 1.34
CA PRO A 89 -3.41 14.83 2.32
C PRO A 89 -4.40 14.36 3.40
N GLY A 90 -4.37 15.00 4.57
CA GLY A 90 -5.34 14.75 5.62
C GLY A 90 -6.77 15.17 5.21
N ALA A 91 -7.79 14.49 5.75
CA ALA A 91 -9.20 14.68 5.41
C ALA A 91 -9.54 14.60 3.90
N VAL A 92 -8.77 13.85 3.12
CA VAL A 92 -8.98 13.67 1.67
C VAL A 92 -9.22 12.20 1.34
N ASN A 93 -10.23 11.94 0.51
CA ASN A 93 -10.38 10.69 -0.21
C ASN A 93 -9.59 10.77 -1.52
N ALA A 94 -8.76 9.76 -1.77
CA ALA A 94 -7.98 9.63 -2.98
C ALA A 94 -8.47 8.42 -3.80
N THR A 95 -8.87 8.68 -5.04
CA THR A 95 -9.14 7.65 -6.06
C THR A 95 -8.35 7.99 -7.32
N LEU A 96 -8.62 7.28 -8.43
CA LEU A 96 -7.87 7.42 -9.68
C LEU A 96 -8.84 7.50 -10.86
N ASP A 97 -8.49 8.33 -11.85
CA ASP A 97 -9.17 8.35 -13.15
C ASP A 97 -8.70 7.20 -14.06
N SER A 98 -9.35 7.06 -15.22
CA SER A 98 -9.00 6.03 -16.21
C SER A 98 -7.60 6.18 -16.83
N ALA A 99 -6.92 7.31 -16.59
CA ALA A 99 -5.54 7.55 -17.03
C ALA A 99 -4.53 7.39 -15.88
N GLY A 100 -4.96 6.92 -14.70
CA GLY A 100 -4.12 6.72 -13.53
C GLY A 100 -3.71 8.03 -12.84
N ARG A 101 -4.52 9.09 -12.95
CA ARG A 101 -4.30 10.36 -12.24
C ARG A 101 -5.10 10.43 -10.95
N TRP A 102 -4.52 11.10 -9.95
CA TRP A 102 -5.14 11.33 -8.65
C TRP A 102 -6.45 12.12 -8.78
N LEU A 103 -7.53 11.53 -8.31
CA LEU A 103 -8.79 12.22 -8.05
C LEU A 103 -8.89 12.42 -6.54
N LEU A 104 -8.53 13.62 -6.09
CA LEU A 104 -8.60 14.01 -4.69
C LEU A 104 -9.88 14.79 -4.43
N GLY A 105 -10.64 14.38 -3.41
CA GLY A 105 -11.83 15.05 -2.94
C GLY A 105 -11.92 15.03 -1.42
N GLN A 106 -12.74 15.91 -0.85
CA GLN A 106 -12.93 15.99 0.59
C GLN A 106 -13.49 14.67 1.15
N ALA A 107 -12.90 14.18 2.23
CA ALA A 107 -13.41 13.02 2.94
C ALA A 107 -14.70 13.41 3.69
N THR A 108 -15.78 12.68 3.45
CA THR A 108 -17.03 12.89 4.18
C THR A 108 -17.09 11.97 5.40
N ASN A 109 -17.94 12.31 6.37
CA ASN A 109 -18.12 11.50 7.57
C ASN A 109 -18.44 10.03 7.22
N GLY A 110 -17.69 9.11 7.80
CA GLY A 110 -17.85 7.67 7.57
C GLY A 110 -17.11 7.11 6.35
N THR A 111 -16.40 7.95 5.58
CA THR A 111 -15.54 7.44 4.51
C THR A 111 -14.30 6.73 5.05
N GLN A 112 -13.92 5.65 4.36
CA GLN A 112 -12.73 4.84 4.63
C GLN A 112 -11.71 5.11 3.51
N PRO A 113 -10.89 6.18 3.60
CA PRO A 113 -9.99 6.60 2.54
C PRO A 113 -8.96 5.53 2.15
N GLY A 114 -8.54 4.67 3.08
CA GLY A 114 -7.68 3.54 2.77
C GLY A 114 -8.36 2.51 1.87
N ASP A 115 -9.59 2.11 2.21
CA ASP A 115 -10.41 1.22 1.37
C ASP A 115 -10.62 1.81 -0.02
N ALA A 116 -10.96 3.10 -0.10
CA ALA A 116 -11.16 3.80 -1.37
C ALA A 116 -9.90 3.78 -2.25
N LEU A 117 -8.74 4.09 -1.68
CA LEU A 117 -7.49 4.11 -2.45
C LEU A 117 -7.01 2.70 -2.84
N LEU A 118 -7.13 1.73 -1.94
CA LEU A 118 -6.80 0.33 -2.22
C LEU A 118 -7.67 -0.19 -3.38
N ALA A 119 -8.97 0.07 -3.35
CA ALA A 119 -9.89 -0.33 -4.41
C ALA A 119 -9.59 0.38 -5.74
N ALA A 120 -9.39 1.70 -5.71
CA ALA A 120 -9.08 2.47 -6.92
C ALA A 120 -7.74 2.03 -7.55
N SER A 121 -6.73 1.75 -6.72
CA SER A 121 -5.44 1.26 -7.21
C SER A 121 -5.55 -0.14 -7.81
N ALA A 122 -6.27 -1.04 -7.14
CA ALA A 122 -6.48 -2.41 -7.60
C ALA A 122 -7.29 -2.51 -8.90
N ALA A 123 -8.16 -1.53 -9.17
CA ALA A 123 -8.89 -1.43 -10.44
C ALA A 123 -8.00 -0.98 -11.61
N GLU A 124 -6.92 -0.23 -11.34
CA GLU A 124 -5.98 0.25 -12.35
C GLU A 124 -4.85 -0.75 -12.61
N VAL A 125 -4.23 -1.27 -11.55
CA VAL A 125 -3.03 -2.10 -11.61
C VAL A 125 -2.99 -3.13 -10.47
N PRO A 126 -2.33 -4.29 -10.66
CA PRO A 126 -2.05 -5.21 -9.55
C PRO A 126 -1.35 -4.47 -8.42
N THR A 127 -1.97 -4.49 -7.24
CA THR A 127 -1.57 -3.65 -6.10
C THR A 127 -1.07 -4.51 -4.94
N LEU A 128 0.00 -4.07 -4.29
CA LEU A 128 0.42 -4.59 -2.98
C LEU A 128 -0.19 -3.69 -1.90
N GLY A 129 -1.25 -4.16 -1.25
CA GLY A 129 -1.87 -3.50 -0.11
C GLY A 129 -1.11 -3.81 1.17
N VAL A 130 -0.83 -2.81 2.00
CA VAL A 130 -0.16 -2.96 3.29
C VAL A 130 -1.01 -2.29 4.36
N ILE A 131 -1.59 -3.08 5.25
CA ILE A 131 -2.49 -2.58 6.30
C ILE A 131 -1.75 -2.60 7.63
N LEU A 132 -1.62 -1.42 8.21
CA LEU A 132 -0.84 -1.17 9.43
C LEU A 132 -1.78 -0.85 10.61
N THR A 133 -1.16 -0.56 11.75
CA THR A 133 -1.79 -0.15 13.01
C THR A 133 -2.92 0.89 12.85
N GLY A 134 -3.99 0.71 13.64
CA GLY A 134 -5.14 1.60 13.70
C GLY A 134 -6.34 0.98 14.43
N TYR A 135 -7.37 1.77 14.75
CA TYR A 135 -8.56 1.27 15.48
C TYR A 135 -9.75 0.88 14.61
N GLN A 136 -9.82 1.38 13.38
CA GLN A 136 -11.01 1.31 12.54
C GLN A 136 -11.01 0.09 11.61
N THR A 137 -12.03 -0.03 10.78
CA THR A 137 -12.16 -1.09 9.76
C THR A 137 -11.47 -0.72 8.44
N ASP A 138 -10.92 0.49 8.32
CA ASP A 138 -10.25 0.96 7.10
C ASP A 138 -9.17 -0.01 6.64
N GLY A 139 -9.16 -0.31 5.34
CA GLY A 139 -8.32 -1.31 4.71
C GLY A 139 -8.99 -2.68 4.53
N SER A 140 -10.13 -2.96 5.16
CA SER A 140 -10.80 -4.27 5.05
C SER A 140 -11.46 -4.51 3.70
N GLU A 141 -12.30 -3.58 3.22
CA GLU A 141 -12.91 -3.72 1.89
C GLU A 141 -11.87 -3.52 0.77
N GLY A 142 -10.89 -2.65 1.03
CA GLY A 142 -9.73 -2.44 0.19
C GLY A 142 -8.89 -3.70 0.04
N ALA A 143 -8.68 -4.47 1.11
CA ALA A 143 -7.99 -5.76 1.04
C ALA A 143 -8.71 -6.73 0.09
N ARG A 144 -10.04 -6.83 0.21
CA ARG A 144 -10.83 -7.67 -0.71
C ARG A 144 -10.72 -7.19 -2.15
N ALA A 145 -10.76 -5.87 -2.38
CA ALA A 145 -10.60 -5.30 -3.70
C ALA A 145 -9.21 -5.59 -4.30
N VAL A 146 -8.15 -5.46 -3.51
CA VAL A 146 -6.78 -5.82 -3.91
C VAL A 146 -6.69 -7.29 -4.32
N LYS A 147 -7.26 -8.21 -3.53
CA LYS A 147 -7.28 -9.64 -3.89
C LYS A 147 -8.06 -9.91 -5.17
N ARG A 148 -9.22 -9.28 -5.37
CA ARG A 148 -9.99 -9.40 -6.61
C ARG A 148 -9.22 -8.86 -7.83
N GLY A 149 -8.42 -7.81 -7.64
CA GLY A 149 -7.55 -7.23 -8.68
C GLY A 149 -6.24 -7.99 -8.93
N GLY A 150 -6.09 -9.21 -8.41
CA GLY A 150 -4.88 -10.03 -8.58
C GLY A 150 -3.67 -9.54 -7.76
N GLY A 151 -3.90 -8.62 -6.82
CA GLY A 151 -2.88 -8.10 -5.92
C GLY A 151 -2.63 -9.00 -4.70
N ARG A 152 -1.80 -8.49 -3.78
CA ARG A 152 -1.51 -9.14 -2.50
C ARG A 152 -1.70 -8.18 -1.33
N VAL A 153 -2.00 -8.73 -0.16
CA VAL A 153 -2.23 -7.96 1.06
C VAL A 153 -1.26 -8.42 2.15
N LEU A 154 -0.43 -7.49 2.62
CA LEU A 154 0.38 -7.63 3.82
C LEU A 154 -0.33 -6.94 4.98
N VAL A 155 -0.33 -7.56 6.14
CA VAL A 155 -0.92 -7.00 7.35
C VAL A 155 0.12 -6.97 8.46
N GLN A 156 0.23 -5.85 9.17
CA GLN A 156 1.03 -5.77 10.38
C GLN A 156 0.48 -6.74 11.42
N ASP A 157 1.36 -7.51 12.08
CA ASP A 157 0.97 -8.39 13.19
C ASP A 157 0.29 -7.54 14.29
N PRO A 158 -0.98 -7.83 14.64
CA PRO A 158 -1.71 -7.10 15.67
C PRO A 158 -0.97 -6.98 17.01
N ARG A 159 -0.12 -7.95 17.35
CA ARG A 159 0.69 -7.95 18.59
C ARG A 159 1.81 -6.91 18.59
N THR A 160 2.22 -6.47 17.40
CA THR A 160 3.24 -5.41 17.23
C THR A 160 2.62 -4.06 16.87
N ALA A 161 1.30 -4.02 16.66
CA ALA A 161 0.57 -2.81 16.33
C ALA A 161 0.30 -1.99 17.60
N ARG A 162 0.39 -0.67 17.49
CA ARG A 162 -0.01 0.23 18.58
C ARG A 162 -1.52 0.18 18.81
N ALA A 163 -2.29 0.02 17.74
CA ALA A 163 -3.71 -0.26 17.74
C ALA A 163 -3.98 -1.42 16.78
N ALA A 164 -4.57 -2.49 17.31
CA ALA A 164 -4.75 -3.75 16.59
C ALA A 164 -6.01 -3.80 15.71
N GLY A 165 -6.92 -2.81 15.79
CA GLY A 165 -8.20 -2.82 15.11
C GLY A 165 -8.12 -3.00 13.59
N MET A 166 -7.41 -2.12 12.88
CA MET A 166 -7.25 -2.21 11.43
C MET A 166 -6.60 -3.54 11.00
N PRO A 167 -5.46 -3.96 11.59
CA PRO A 167 -4.87 -5.27 11.30
C PRO A 167 -5.82 -6.45 11.54
N SER A 168 -6.49 -6.49 12.69
CA SER A 168 -7.40 -7.59 13.04
C SER A 168 -8.58 -7.67 12.07
N ASN A 169 -9.17 -6.53 11.68
CA ASN A 169 -10.27 -6.50 10.71
C ASN A 169 -9.81 -6.95 9.32
N ALA A 170 -8.64 -6.51 8.87
CA ALA A 170 -8.06 -6.94 7.61
C ALA A 170 -7.82 -8.46 7.58
N ILE A 171 -7.28 -9.04 8.66
CA ILE A 171 -7.10 -10.50 8.78
C ILE A 171 -8.44 -11.23 8.73
N ALA A 172 -9.46 -10.71 9.43
CA ALA A 172 -10.79 -11.32 9.48
C ALA A 172 -11.49 -11.39 8.10
N THR A 173 -11.04 -10.61 7.12
CA THR A 173 -11.56 -10.71 5.74
C THR A 173 -11.14 -11.98 4.99
N GLY A 174 -10.15 -12.72 5.51
CA GLY A 174 -9.55 -13.88 4.83
C GLY A 174 -8.66 -13.50 3.64
N CYS A 175 -8.42 -12.21 3.42
CA CYS A 175 -7.67 -11.69 2.27
C CYS A 175 -6.19 -11.39 2.57
N ALA A 176 -5.74 -11.55 3.81
CA ALA A 176 -4.34 -11.36 4.18
C ALA A 176 -3.46 -12.50 3.62
N ASP A 177 -2.47 -12.16 2.79
CA ASP A 177 -1.47 -13.12 2.30
C ASP A 177 -0.39 -13.39 3.35
N PHE A 178 0.05 -12.33 4.06
CA PHE A 178 1.02 -12.45 5.14
C PHE A 178 0.67 -11.53 6.30
N VAL A 179 0.81 -12.07 7.52
CA VAL A 179 0.74 -11.31 8.77
C VAL A 179 2.14 -11.27 9.36
N LEU A 180 2.74 -10.08 9.44
CA LEU A 180 4.17 -9.91 9.74
C LEU A 180 4.39 -8.84 10.80
N PRO A 181 5.36 -9.03 11.72
CA PRO A 181 5.75 -7.96 12.63
C PRO A 181 6.27 -6.76 11.82
N LEU A 182 6.07 -5.54 12.35
CA LEU A 182 6.36 -4.28 11.63
C LEU A 182 7.74 -4.26 10.94
N HIS A 183 8.79 -4.71 11.64
CA HIS A 183 10.18 -4.73 11.15
C HIS A 183 10.45 -5.71 9.99
N ARG A 184 9.48 -6.57 9.62
CA ARG A 184 9.60 -7.50 8.48
C ARG A 184 8.84 -7.04 7.24
N LEU A 185 7.97 -6.04 7.36
CA LEU A 185 7.12 -5.60 6.24
C LEU A 185 7.96 -5.04 5.08
N ALA A 186 8.96 -4.21 5.35
CA ALA A 186 9.82 -3.64 4.31
C ALA A 186 10.53 -4.74 3.50
N ALA A 187 11.14 -5.71 4.18
CA ALA A 187 11.81 -6.84 3.54
C ALA A 187 10.84 -7.68 2.70
N ALA A 188 9.63 -7.95 3.20
CA ALA A 188 8.60 -8.66 2.46
C ALA A 188 8.16 -7.90 1.20
N MET A 189 7.97 -6.57 1.31
CA MET A 189 7.64 -5.71 0.17
C MET A 189 8.71 -5.75 -0.90
N VAL A 190 10.00 -5.67 -0.52
CA VAL A 190 11.13 -5.79 -1.45
C VAL A 190 11.17 -7.17 -2.11
N ALA A 191 11.05 -8.25 -1.32
CA ALA A 191 11.07 -9.61 -1.84
C ALA A 191 9.94 -9.86 -2.86
N LEU A 192 8.74 -9.35 -2.60
CA LEU A 192 7.58 -9.51 -3.48
C LEU A 192 7.64 -8.68 -4.78
N THR A 193 8.45 -7.63 -4.82
CA THR A 193 8.47 -6.67 -5.94
C THR A 193 9.76 -6.69 -6.76
N VAL A 194 10.90 -7.04 -6.16
CA VAL A 194 12.23 -6.87 -6.77
C VAL A 194 12.88 -8.20 -7.13
N ALA A 195 12.57 -9.30 -6.45
CA ALA A 195 13.18 -10.59 -6.76
C ALA A 195 12.48 -11.27 -7.95
N PRO A 196 13.14 -11.46 -9.10
CA PRO A 196 12.56 -12.16 -10.24
C PRO A 196 12.16 -13.58 -9.82
N GLY A 197 10.90 -13.99 -10.07
CA GLY A 197 10.38 -15.30 -9.69
C GLY A 197 10.00 -15.48 -8.22
N ALA A 198 10.24 -14.50 -7.33
CA ALA A 198 9.80 -14.60 -5.93
C ALA A 198 8.28 -14.54 -5.79
N ALA A 199 7.60 -13.79 -6.65
CA ALA A 199 6.14 -13.79 -6.73
C ALA A 199 5.60 -15.17 -7.14
N ASP A 200 6.31 -15.91 -8.01
CA ASP A 200 5.96 -17.26 -8.44
C ASP A 200 6.21 -18.30 -7.33
N LEU A 201 7.31 -18.15 -6.57
CA LEU A 201 7.60 -18.95 -5.38
C LEU A 201 6.56 -18.79 -4.27
N LEU A 202 5.90 -17.64 -4.22
CA LEU A 202 4.86 -17.33 -3.23
C LEU A 202 3.45 -17.46 -3.82
N ALA A 203 3.30 -17.76 -5.11
CA ALA A 203 2.04 -18.11 -5.72
C ALA A 203 1.79 -19.59 -5.44
N VAL A 204 1.49 -19.93 -4.19
CA VAL A 204 0.97 -21.27 -3.87
C VAL A 204 -0.37 -21.36 -4.59
N PRO A 205 -0.56 -22.27 -5.56
CA PRO A 205 -1.86 -22.44 -6.18
C PRO A 205 -2.84 -22.78 -5.07
N LEU A 206 -3.92 -21.99 -4.96
CA LEU A 206 -4.97 -22.28 -3.99
C LEU A 206 -5.39 -23.74 -4.20
N PRO A 207 -5.36 -24.58 -3.15
CA PRO A 207 -5.78 -25.95 -3.29
C PRO A 207 -7.21 -25.96 -3.82
N PRO A 208 -7.63 -27.00 -4.58
CA PRO A 208 -8.91 -26.99 -5.28
C PRO A 208 -10.12 -26.64 -4.41
N TRP A 209 -10.05 -26.97 -3.11
CA TRP A 209 -11.10 -26.69 -2.12
C TRP A 209 -11.17 -25.23 -1.65
N ALA A 210 -10.13 -24.42 -1.86
CA ALA A 210 -10.06 -23.01 -1.43
C ALA A 210 -10.50 -22.02 -2.52
N ARG A 211 -10.91 -22.52 -3.70
CA ARG A 211 -11.51 -21.69 -4.74
C ARG A 211 -13.00 -21.56 -4.42
N LEU A 212 -13.45 -20.34 -4.13
CA LEU A 212 -14.89 -20.05 -4.06
C LEU A 212 -15.46 -20.27 -5.47
N THR A 213 -16.16 -21.37 -5.67
CA THR A 213 -16.92 -21.64 -6.89
C THR A 213 -18.12 -20.70 -6.92
N SER A 214 -18.14 -19.79 -7.90
CA SER A 214 -19.36 -19.06 -8.31
C SER A 214 -20.38 -19.99 -8.93
#